data_AF-A0A6S6THH5-F1
#
_entry.id   AF-A0A6S6THH5-F1
#
_cell.length_a   1.000
_cell.length_b   1.000
_cell.length_c   1.000
_cell.angle_alpha   90.00
_cell.angle_beta   90.00
_cell.angle_gamma   90.00
#
_symmetry.space_group_name_H-M   'P 1'
#
loop_
_entity.id
_entity.type
_entity.pdbx_description
1 polymer ?
#
loop_
_entity_poly.entity_id
_entity_poly.type
_entity_poly.pdbx_seq_one_letter_code
_entity_poly.pdbx_strand_id
1 'polypeptide(L)'
;MTELLLSSQRLEQQKVLHTGKLDLLEALQKHSNLEIVQLEGKLPAKSIILEWKEVQTPTTPASFSDLAGKKLTEYKFQYLGQFSFDGNVVEAENETFIADFPEQNISRTSLDSTGWLNCTWLLDFLMNAEAIEQDSLRNEGLIWRKNKKGFMLSLSRESTDARHAEQEKFVFENKFKAVNWSHNALFSGQEIC
;
A
#
# COMPACT_ATOMS: atom_id res chain seq x y z
N MET A 1 -25.04 -7.26 -2.68
CA MET A 1 -24.11 -6.11 -2.56
C MET A 1 -22.74 -6.65 -2.96
N THR A 2 -22.17 -6.16 -4.05
CA THR A 2 -20.88 -6.66 -4.56
C THR A 2 -19.79 -5.87 -3.85
N GLU A 3 -19.21 -6.44 -2.80
CA GLU A 3 -18.14 -5.80 -2.02
C GLU A 3 -16.92 -5.57 -2.90
N LEU A 4 -16.29 -4.40 -2.73
CA LEU A 4 -15.05 -4.08 -3.42
C LEU A 4 -13.95 -5.04 -2.91
N LEU A 5 -13.63 -6.04 -3.74
CA LEU A 5 -12.81 -7.20 -3.38
C LEU A 5 -11.30 -6.90 -3.48
N LEU A 6 -10.84 -5.91 -2.70
CA LEU A 6 -9.44 -5.46 -2.61
C LEU A 6 -8.82 -5.82 -1.26
N SER A 7 -9.21 -6.95 -0.66
CA SER A 7 -8.70 -7.43 0.63
C SER A 7 -7.66 -8.54 0.46
N SER A 8 -6.71 -8.61 1.39
CA SER A 8 -5.73 -9.71 1.46
C SER A 8 -6.41 -11.09 1.42
N GLN A 9 -7.56 -11.23 2.08
CA GLN A 9 -8.32 -12.47 2.21
C GLN A 9 -8.64 -13.13 0.86
N ARG A 10 -8.91 -12.34 -0.19
CA ARG A 10 -9.16 -12.87 -1.53
C ARG A 10 -7.88 -13.20 -2.27
N LEU A 11 -6.85 -12.37 -2.08
CA LEU A 11 -5.53 -12.58 -2.69
C LEU A 11 -4.87 -13.85 -2.14
N GLU A 12 -5.10 -14.19 -0.87
CA GLU A 12 -4.59 -15.41 -0.24
C GLU A 12 -5.14 -16.70 -0.87
N GLN A 13 -6.32 -16.64 -1.49
CA GLN A 13 -6.91 -17.78 -2.20
C GLN A 13 -6.27 -17.99 -3.58
N GLN A 14 -5.49 -17.03 -4.07
CA GLN A 14 -4.87 -17.11 -5.38
C GLN A 14 -3.60 -17.97 -5.34
N LYS A 15 -3.22 -18.52 -6.50
CA LYS A 15 -1.98 -19.28 -6.64
C LYS A 15 -0.78 -18.37 -6.40
N VAL A 16 0.11 -18.78 -5.48
CA VAL A 16 1.41 -18.13 -5.28
C VAL A 16 2.32 -18.43 -6.47
N LEU A 17 2.87 -17.38 -7.07
CA LEU A 17 3.78 -17.45 -8.21
C LEU A 17 5.24 -17.36 -7.76
N HIS A 18 5.54 -16.36 -6.92
CA HIS A 18 6.88 -16.07 -6.43
C HIS A 18 6.84 -15.60 -4.97
N THR A 19 7.97 -15.71 -4.28
CA THR A 19 8.12 -15.20 -2.92
C THR A 19 9.49 -14.53 -2.76
N GLY A 20 9.61 -13.66 -1.78
CA GLY A 20 10.88 -13.05 -1.43
C GLY A 20 10.85 -12.39 -0.07
N LYS A 21 11.99 -11.81 0.31
CA LYS A 21 12.17 -11.07 1.56
C LYS A 21 12.99 -9.83 1.29
N LEU A 22 12.72 -8.75 2.02
CA LEU A 22 13.54 -7.56 2.04
C LEU A 22 13.61 -6.98 3.45
N ASP A 23 14.75 -6.38 3.81
CA ASP A 23 14.85 -5.54 5.00
C ASP A 23 14.33 -4.14 4.66
N LEU A 24 13.21 -3.77 5.26
CA LEU A 24 12.54 -2.50 5.01
C LEU A 24 13.42 -1.32 5.42
N LEU A 25 14.17 -1.44 6.52
CA LEU A 25 15.00 -0.33 7.00
C LEU A 25 16.21 -0.14 6.10
N GLU A 26 16.81 -1.23 5.61
CA GLU A 26 17.89 -1.17 4.63
C GLU A 26 17.39 -0.54 3.31
N ALA A 27 16.22 -0.93 2.83
CA ALA A 27 15.62 -0.36 1.62
C ALA A 27 15.33 1.14 1.77
N LEU A 28 14.78 1.57 2.92
CA LEU A 28 14.58 2.99 3.22
C LEU A 28 15.88 3.78 3.30
N GLN A 29 16.94 3.19 3.88
CA GLN A 29 18.25 3.83 3.98
C GLN A 29 18.92 3.96 2.61
N LYS A 30 18.83 2.91 1.78
CA LYS A 30 19.34 2.92 0.40
C LYS A 30 18.79 4.11 -0.39
N HIS A 31 17.51 4.41 -0.20
CA HIS A 31 16.80 5.46 -0.93
C HIS A 31 16.74 6.80 -0.20
N SER A 32 17.45 6.96 0.92
CA SER A 32 17.34 8.14 1.79
C SER A 32 17.88 9.45 1.18
N ASN A 33 18.62 9.35 0.07
CA ASN A 33 19.12 10.50 -0.69
C ASN A 33 18.16 10.97 -1.80
N LEU A 34 17.07 10.24 -2.04
CA LEU A 34 16.04 10.63 -3.01
C LEU A 34 15.10 11.67 -2.40
N GLU A 35 14.67 12.66 -3.19
CA GLU A 35 13.74 13.71 -2.77
C GLU A 35 12.35 13.14 -2.43
N ILE A 36 11.99 12.03 -3.08
CA ILE A 36 10.72 11.32 -2.89
C ILE A 36 10.69 10.44 -1.62
N VAL A 37 11.78 10.37 -0.85
CA VAL A 37 11.84 9.60 0.41
C VAL A 37 12.17 10.52 1.58
N GLN A 38 11.30 10.54 2.59
CA GLN A 38 11.46 11.39 3.77
C GLN A 38 11.49 10.55 5.06
N LEU A 39 12.54 10.72 5.85
CA LEU A 39 12.70 10.05 7.14
C LEU A 39 12.52 11.05 8.30
N GLU A 40 11.27 11.25 8.73
CA GLU A 40 10.89 12.15 9.83
C GLU A 40 11.05 11.48 11.21
N GLY A 41 12.26 11.00 11.49
CA GLY A 41 12.58 10.39 12.77
C GLY A 41 13.68 9.36 12.67
N LYS A 42 14.10 8.83 13.83
CA LYS A 42 15.09 7.76 13.87
C LYS A 42 14.46 6.45 13.41
N LEU A 43 15.14 5.78 12.50
CA LEU A 43 14.85 4.38 12.19
C LEU A 43 15.13 3.51 13.44
N PRO A 44 14.36 2.43 13.64
CA PRO A 44 14.65 1.46 14.70
C PRO A 44 16.05 0.87 14.55
N ALA A 45 16.66 0.48 15.67
CA ALA A 45 17.98 -0.16 15.65
C ALA A 45 17.96 -1.62 15.17
N LYS A 46 16.78 -2.24 15.13
CA LYS A 46 16.57 -3.63 14.71
C LYS A 46 15.84 -3.66 13.38
N SER A 47 16.18 -4.62 12.54
CA SER A 47 15.58 -4.83 11.22
C SER A 47 14.07 -5.09 11.27
N ILE A 48 13.37 -4.57 10.27
CA ILE A 48 11.99 -4.94 9.94
C ILE A 48 12.06 -5.71 8.62
N ILE A 49 11.77 -7.02 8.65
CA ILE A 49 11.79 -7.84 7.45
C ILE A 49 10.37 -7.91 6.88
N LEU A 50 10.21 -7.54 5.61
CA LEU A 50 9.00 -7.77 4.83
C LEU A 50 9.20 -9.05 4.02
N GLU A 51 8.47 -10.09 4.39
CA GLU A 51 8.28 -11.28 3.56
C GLU A 51 7.13 -11.04 2.61
N TRP A 52 7.31 -11.32 1.32
CA TRP A 52 6.27 -11.10 0.33
C TRP A 52 5.98 -12.33 -0.53
N LYS A 53 4.75 -12.37 -1.04
CA LYS A 53 4.24 -13.37 -1.97
C LYS A 53 3.60 -12.66 -3.15
N GLU A 54 4.08 -12.97 -4.35
CA GLU A 54 3.38 -12.65 -5.59
C GLU A 54 2.30 -13.69 -5.82
N VAL A 55 1.08 -13.24 -6.07
CA VAL A 55 -0.05 -14.11 -6.37
C VAL A 55 -0.57 -13.87 -7.77
N GLN A 56 -1.21 -14.89 -8.35
CA GLN A 56 -1.87 -14.75 -9.64
C GLN A 56 -2.91 -13.63 -9.58
N THR A 57 -2.83 -12.68 -10.53
CA THR A 57 -3.76 -11.55 -10.59
C THR A 57 -5.21 -12.06 -10.65
N PRO A 58 -6.09 -11.66 -9.71
CA PRO A 58 -7.47 -12.14 -9.69
C PRO A 58 -8.23 -11.59 -10.90
N THR A 59 -9.11 -12.42 -11.48
CA THR A 59 -10.02 -11.97 -12.53
C THR A 59 -10.97 -10.90 -11.97
N THR A 60 -10.97 -9.71 -12.57
CA THR A 60 -11.87 -8.62 -12.18
C THR A 60 -13.29 -8.98 -12.63
N PRO A 61 -14.29 -9.07 -11.72
CA PRO A 61 -15.66 -9.37 -12.13
C PRO A 61 -16.23 -8.22 -12.98
N ALA A 62 -17.05 -8.55 -13.98
CA ALA A 62 -17.63 -7.57 -14.90
C ALA A 62 -18.47 -6.48 -14.20
N SER A 63 -19.08 -6.75 -13.05
CA SER A 63 -19.81 -5.75 -12.25
C SER A 63 -18.91 -4.64 -11.66
N PHE A 64 -17.59 -4.81 -11.71
CA PHE A 64 -16.61 -3.82 -11.28
C PHE A 64 -15.82 -3.23 -12.44
N SER A 65 -16.19 -3.55 -13.70
CA SER A 65 -15.53 -2.99 -14.87
C SER A 65 -15.66 -1.47 -14.93
N ASP A 66 -16.66 -0.86 -14.28
CA ASP A 66 -16.80 0.60 -14.23
C ASP A 66 -15.88 1.26 -13.20
N LEU A 67 -15.55 0.54 -12.12
CA LEU A 67 -14.54 0.94 -11.11
C LEU A 67 -13.11 0.68 -11.63
N ALA A 68 -12.90 -0.50 -12.20
CA ALA A 68 -11.64 -0.94 -12.77
C ALA A 68 -11.32 -0.29 -14.12
N GLY A 69 -12.32 0.01 -14.95
CA GLY A 69 -12.16 0.45 -16.35
C GLY A 69 -12.05 1.95 -16.56
N LYS A 70 -12.20 2.77 -15.51
CA LYS A 70 -12.00 4.23 -15.61
C LYS A 70 -11.07 4.85 -14.57
N LYS A 71 -10.80 4.19 -13.44
CA LYS A 71 -10.13 4.84 -12.30
C LYS A 71 -9.14 3.97 -11.50
N LEU A 72 -9.26 2.64 -11.54
CA LEU A 72 -8.38 1.71 -10.81
C LEU A 72 -7.54 0.78 -11.72
N THR A 73 -7.48 1.04 -13.04
CA THR A 73 -6.79 0.20 -14.04
C THR A 73 -5.30 -0.03 -13.78
N GLU A 74 -4.65 0.88 -13.05
CA GLU A 74 -3.19 0.84 -12.83
C GLU A 74 -2.81 -0.06 -11.63
N TYR A 75 -3.73 -0.31 -10.70
CA TYR A 75 -3.44 -1.05 -9.47
C TYR A 75 -3.81 -2.53 -9.59
N LYS A 76 -2.83 -3.35 -9.99
CA LYS A 76 -2.92 -4.81 -9.86
C LYS A 76 -2.45 -5.20 -8.47
N PHE A 77 -3.38 -5.32 -7.54
CA PHE A 77 -3.08 -5.94 -6.24
C PHE A 77 -2.59 -7.38 -6.46
N GLN A 78 -1.26 -7.54 -6.41
CA GLN A 78 -0.57 -8.76 -6.83
C GLN A 78 0.38 -9.26 -5.74
N TYR A 79 0.73 -8.42 -4.77
CA TYR A 79 1.64 -8.79 -3.69
C TYR A 79 0.99 -8.70 -2.32
N LEU A 80 1.22 -9.75 -1.54
CA LEU A 80 0.91 -9.86 -0.14
C LEU A 80 2.18 -9.81 0.70
N GLY A 81 2.14 -9.12 1.84
CA GLY A 81 3.26 -8.88 2.72
C GLY A 81 2.99 -9.29 4.16
N GLN A 82 3.98 -9.89 4.80
CA GLN A 82 4.01 -10.14 6.24
C GLN A 82 5.27 -9.51 6.82
N PHE A 83 5.11 -8.72 7.88
CA PHE A 83 6.22 -8.06 8.55
C PHE A 83 6.71 -8.89 9.73
N SER A 84 8.01 -8.88 9.95
CA SER A 84 8.62 -9.35 11.19
C SER A 84 9.61 -8.32 11.73
N PHE A 85 9.72 -8.25 13.06
CA PHE A 85 10.64 -7.38 13.77
C PHE A 85 11.38 -8.20 14.81
N ASP A 86 12.72 -8.13 14.80
CA ASP A 86 13.56 -8.90 15.74
C ASP A 86 13.26 -10.41 15.71
N GLY A 87 12.98 -10.95 14.52
CA GLY A 87 12.63 -12.36 14.30
C GLY A 87 11.21 -12.77 14.72
N ASN A 88 10.40 -11.85 15.24
CA ASN A 88 9.01 -12.11 15.61
C ASN A 88 8.07 -11.54 14.55
N VAL A 89 7.03 -12.30 14.19
CA VAL A 89 5.98 -11.81 13.28
C VAL A 89 5.27 -10.63 13.94
N VAL A 90 5.11 -9.54 13.18
CA VAL A 90 4.26 -8.41 13.55
C VAL A 90 2.84 -8.77 13.15
N GLU A 91 1.93 -8.80 14.12
CA GLU A 91 0.54 -9.20 13.91
C GLU A 91 -0.18 -8.21 13.00
N ALA A 92 -0.74 -8.68 11.90
CA ALA A 92 -1.53 -7.83 11.02
C ALA A 92 -2.98 -7.83 11.52
N GLU A 93 -3.45 -6.70 12.05
CA GLU A 93 -4.74 -6.62 12.75
C GLU A 93 -5.89 -6.22 11.83
N ASN A 94 -5.77 -5.08 11.14
CA ASN A 94 -6.86 -4.50 10.36
C ASN A 94 -6.37 -4.05 8.97
N GLU A 95 -7.25 -4.27 7.99
CA GLU A 95 -7.13 -3.76 6.63
C GLU A 95 -8.30 -2.84 6.32
N THR A 96 -7.99 -1.60 5.99
CA THR A 96 -9.01 -0.62 5.59
C THR A 96 -8.78 -0.14 4.17
N PHE A 97 -9.73 -0.41 3.28
CA PHE A 97 -9.74 0.17 1.93
C PHE A 97 -10.86 1.21 1.84
N ILE A 98 -10.53 2.40 1.35
CA ILE A 98 -11.48 3.48 1.09
C ILE A 98 -11.28 3.98 -0.33
N ALA A 99 -12.36 4.07 -1.10
CA ALA A 99 -12.38 4.79 -2.36
C ALA A 99 -13.55 5.77 -2.38
N ASP A 100 -13.22 7.05 -2.59
CA ASP A 100 -14.16 8.16 -2.65
C ASP A 100 -14.31 8.64 -4.09
N PHE A 101 -15.53 8.59 -4.61
CA PHE A 101 -15.85 8.91 -5.99
C PHE A 101 -16.83 10.09 -6.04
N PRO A 102 -16.57 11.11 -6.86
CA PRO A 102 -17.52 12.18 -7.11
C PRO A 102 -18.82 11.58 -7.64
N GLU A 103 -19.95 11.97 -7.04
CA GLU A 103 -21.30 11.54 -7.44
C GLU A 103 -21.62 10.04 -7.26
N GLN A 104 -20.69 9.23 -6.73
CA GLN A 104 -20.93 7.83 -6.37
C GLN A 104 -20.72 7.61 -4.87
N ASN A 105 -21.28 6.53 -4.32
CA ASN A 105 -21.15 6.22 -2.90
C ASN A 105 -19.68 5.97 -2.52
N ILE A 106 -19.27 6.47 -1.35
CA ILE A 106 -17.99 6.11 -0.72
C ILE A 106 -17.98 4.58 -0.51
N SER A 107 -17.00 3.92 -1.10
CA SER A 107 -16.74 2.51 -0.82
C SER A 107 -15.78 2.43 0.36
N ARG A 108 -16.21 1.80 1.45
CA ARG A 108 -15.37 1.52 2.61
C ARG A 108 -15.48 0.06 2.99
N THR A 109 -14.34 -0.61 2.97
CA THR A 109 -14.19 -1.99 3.44
C THR A 109 -13.20 -1.99 4.60
N SER A 110 -13.59 -2.58 5.72
CA SER A 110 -12.71 -2.82 6.86
C SER A 110 -12.87 -4.27 7.28
N LEU A 111 -11.75 -4.98 7.39
CA LEU A 111 -11.74 -6.42 7.65
C LEU A 111 -10.60 -6.74 8.62
N ASP A 112 -10.81 -7.77 9.43
CA ASP A 112 -9.73 -8.37 10.21
C ASP A 112 -8.75 -9.06 9.25
N SER A 113 -7.47 -8.83 9.45
CA SER A 113 -6.43 -9.37 8.59
C SER A 113 -6.21 -10.87 8.86
N THR A 114 -5.83 -11.60 7.81
CA THR A 114 -5.44 -13.03 7.87
C THR A 114 -3.97 -13.25 8.19
N GLY A 115 -3.25 -12.17 8.54
CA GLY A 115 -1.82 -12.19 8.83
C GLY A 115 -0.94 -11.75 7.65
N TRP A 116 -1.53 -11.58 6.46
CA TRP A 116 -0.90 -10.98 5.29
C TRP A 116 -1.64 -9.71 4.90
N LEU A 117 -0.91 -8.69 4.50
CA LEU A 117 -1.44 -7.39 4.11
C LEU A 117 -1.13 -7.13 2.64
N ASN A 118 -1.88 -6.24 2.00
CA ASN A 118 -1.43 -5.76 0.70
C ASN A 118 -0.09 -5.03 0.84
N CYS A 119 0.85 -5.30 -0.08
CA CYS A 119 2.11 -4.56 -0.15
C CYS A 119 2.55 -4.29 -1.59
N THR A 120 1.62 -4.32 -2.54
CA THR A 120 1.92 -4.14 -3.97
C THR A 120 2.59 -2.80 -4.23
N TRP A 121 2.00 -1.71 -3.71
CA TRP A 121 2.57 -0.37 -3.90
C TRP A 121 3.92 -0.24 -3.21
N LEU A 122 3.98 -0.62 -1.93
CA LEU A 122 5.23 -0.59 -1.17
C LEU A 122 6.38 -1.31 -1.89
N LEU A 123 6.13 -2.51 -2.42
CA LEU A 123 7.16 -3.26 -3.15
C LEU A 123 7.58 -2.58 -4.45
N ASP A 124 6.62 -2.13 -5.27
CA ASP A 124 6.93 -1.41 -6.50
C ASP A 124 7.80 -0.17 -6.20
N PHE A 125 7.41 0.62 -5.20
CA PHE A 125 8.15 1.80 -4.79
C PHE A 125 9.57 1.44 -4.34
N LEU A 126 9.73 0.48 -3.41
CA LEU A 126 11.04 0.12 -2.88
C LEU A 126 11.97 -0.49 -3.94
N MET A 127 11.43 -1.19 -4.93
CA MET A 127 12.22 -1.77 -6.01
C MET A 127 12.59 -0.75 -7.09
N ASN A 128 11.75 0.26 -7.33
CA ASN A 128 11.87 1.16 -8.47
C ASN A 128 12.09 2.64 -8.10
N ALA A 129 12.33 3.00 -6.83
CA ALA A 129 12.38 4.38 -6.34
C ALA A 129 13.23 5.35 -7.21
N GLU A 130 14.42 4.93 -7.66
CA GLU A 130 15.26 5.76 -8.53
C GLU A 130 14.61 6.07 -9.88
N ALA A 131 13.92 5.08 -10.48
CA ALA A 131 13.18 5.27 -11.72
C ALA A 131 11.93 6.12 -11.51
N ILE A 132 11.30 6.03 -10.33
CA ILE A 132 10.14 6.85 -9.94
C ILE A 132 10.52 8.32 -9.86
N GLU A 133 11.63 8.65 -9.20
CA GLU A 133 12.10 10.04 -9.06
C GLU A 133 12.41 10.68 -10.42
N GLN A 134 12.89 9.89 -11.38
CA GLN A 134 13.24 10.36 -12.72
C GLN A 134 12.03 10.47 -13.66
N ASP A 135 10.89 9.88 -13.32
CA ASP A 135 9.70 9.86 -14.16
C ASP A 135 8.78 11.04 -13.85
N SER A 136 8.75 12.02 -14.76
CA SER A 136 7.88 13.20 -14.67
C SER A 136 6.38 12.91 -14.57
N LEU A 137 5.93 11.69 -14.91
CA LEU A 137 4.53 11.27 -14.80
C LEU A 137 4.20 10.61 -13.47
N ARG A 138 5.22 10.26 -12.67
CA ARG A 138 5.06 9.69 -11.33
C ARG A 138 5.38 10.76 -10.29
N ASN A 139 4.36 11.12 -9.52
CA ASN A 139 4.49 12.04 -8.39
C ASN A 139 4.18 11.28 -7.10
N GLU A 140 5.08 10.36 -6.76
CA GLU A 140 4.97 9.50 -5.59
C GLU A 140 5.94 9.94 -4.50
N GLY A 141 5.55 9.73 -3.25
CA GLY A 141 6.40 10.01 -2.10
C GLY A 141 6.22 8.96 -1.01
N LEU A 142 7.30 8.66 -0.31
CA LEU A 142 7.36 7.73 0.82
C LEU A 142 7.84 8.48 2.07
N ILE A 143 7.04 8.45 3.12
CA ILE A 143 7.37 9.09 4.40
C ILE A 143 7.40 8.04 5.50
N TRP A 144 8.54 7.93 6.19
CA TRP A 144 8.65 7.22 7.46
C TRP A 144 8.63 8.22 8.61
N ARG A 145 7.73 8.01 9.59
CA ARG A 145 7.64 8.90 10.74
C ARG A 145 7.18 8.20 12.01
N LYS A 146 7.54 8.76 13.16
CA LYS A 146 6.96 8.35 14.44
C LYS A 146 5.65 9.11 14.68
N ASN A 147 4.60 8.40 15.07
CA ASN A 147 3.33 9.01 15.46
C ASN A 147 2.99 8.65 16.93
N LYS A 148 1.80 9.07 17.41
CA LYS A 148 1.36 8.79 18.79
C LYS A 148 1.16 7.29 19.08
N LYS A 149 0.81 6.50 18.05
CA LYS A 149 0.50 5.06 18.15
C LYS A 149 1.73 4.16 17.96
N GLY A 150 2.78 4.67 17.34
CA GLY A 150 4.01 3.94 17.05
C GLY A 150 4.74 4.54 15.85
N PHE A 151 4.96 3.74 14.81
CA PHE A 151 5.63 4.16 13.58
C PHE A 151 4.67 4.07 12.40
N MET A 152 4.86 4.94 11.43
CA MET A 152 4.03 5.01 10.24
C MET A 152 4.92 5.11 9.02
N LEU A 153 4.71 4.18 8.09
CA LEU A 153 5.16 4.31 6.72
C LEU A 153 3.96 4.76 5.88
N SER A 154 4.13 5.80 5.08
CA SER A 154 3.05 6.34 4.24
C SER A 154 3.55 6.52 2.82
N LEU A 155 2.89 5.88 1.86
CA LEU A 155 3.02 6.18 0.44
C LEU A 155 1.91 7.13 0.04
N SER A 156 2.24 8.09 -0.80
CA SER A 156 1.25 8.97 -1.41
C SER A 156 1.57 9.19 -2.86
N ARG A 157 0.52 9.32 -3.68
CA ARG A 157 0.59 9.75 -5.07
C ARG A 157 -0.45 10.84 -5.27
N GLU A 158 -0.09 11.85 -6.03
CA GLU A 158 -1.05 12.77 -6.62
C GLU A 158 -0.93 12.70 -8.14
N SER A 159 -2.04 12.64 -8.86
CA SER A 159 -2.01 12.69 -10.31
C SER A 159 -1.52 14.06 -10.77
N THR A 160 -0.80 14.09 -11.89
CA THR A 160 -0.25 15.33 -12.44
C THR A 160 -1.34 16.34 -12.85
N ASP A 161 -2.57 15.88 -13.06
CA ASP A 161 -3.74 16.69 -13.35
C ASP A 161 -4.61 17.00 -12.11
N ALA A 162 -4.16 16.62 -10.90
CA ALA A 162 -4.85 16.79 -9.62
C ALA A 162 -6.26 16.17 -9.55
N ARG A 163 -6.58 15.25 -10.46
CA ARG A 163 -7.87 14.54 -10.52
C ARG A 163 -7.96 13.33 -9.60
N HIS A 164 -6.83 12.92 -9.05
CA HIS A 164 -6.73 11.70 -8.28
C HIS A 164 -5.58 11.79 -7.26
N ALA A 165 -5.83 11.34 -6.04
CA ALA A 165 -4.81 11.17 -5.03
C ALA A 165 -4.98 9.83 -4.34
N GLU A 166 -3.86 9.14 -4.10
CA GLU A 166 -3.83 7.88 -3.37
C GLU A 166 -2.92 7.98 -2.16
N GLN A 167 -3.28 7.25 -1.11
CA GLN A 167 -2.45 7.12 0.07
C GLN A 167 -2.53 5.71 0.67
N GLU A 168 -1.40 5.02 0.71
CA GLU A 168 -1.21 3.76 1.43
C GLU A 168 -0.48 4.03 2.75
N LYS A 169 -0.89 3.36 3.83
CA LYS A 169 -0.25 3.47 5.14
C LYS A 169 -0.06 2.11 5.77
N PHE A 170 1.12 1.91 6.35
CA PHE A 170 1.40 0.86 7.32
C PHE A 170 1.65 1.52 8.67
N VAL A 171 0.77 1.26 9.63
CA VAL A 171 0.87 1.80 10.99
C VAL A 171 1.30 0.69 11.92
N PHE A 172 2.58 0.69 12.27
CA PHE A 172 3.15 -0.20 13.26
C PHE A 172 2.87 0.33 14.65
N GLU A 173 2.28 -0.50 15.50
CA GLU A 173 2.10 -0.16 16.91
C GLU A 173 3.44 -0.04 17.63
N ASN A 174 3.43 0.64 18.77
CA ASN A 174 4.59 0.70 19.65
C ASN A 174 5.14 -0.71 19.92
N LYS A 175 6.47 -0.85 19.80
CA LYS A 175 7.20 -2.13 19.93
C LYS A 175 6.93 -3.14 18.81
N PHE A 176 6.31 -2.75 17.69
CA PHE A 176 6.11 -3.60 16.51
C PHE A 176 5.37 -4.90 16.84
N LYS A 177 4.38 -4.83 17.74
CA LYS A 177 3.53 -5.98 18.04
C LYS A 177 2.51 -6.21 16.94
N ALA A 178 1.94 -5.12 16.43
CA ALA A 178 0.93 -5.15 15.41
C ALA A 178 1.19 -4.13 14.31
N VAL A 179 0.60 -4.38 13.14
CA VAL A 179 0.60 -3.51 11.98
C VAL A 179 -0.82 -3.42 11.42
N ASN A 180 -1.24 -2.19 11.12
CA ASN A 180 -2.51 -1.88 10.50
C ASN A 180 -2.25 -1.31 9.11
N TRP A 181 -2.98 -1.79 8.11
CA TRP A 181 -2.86 -1.31 6.73
C TRP A 181 -4.09 -0.50 6.33
N SER A 182 -3.86 0.58 5.60
CA SER A 182 -4.95 1.32 4.97
C SER A 182 -4.57 1.86 3.61
N HIS A 183 -5.49 1.79 2.66
CA HIS A 183 -5.39 2.43 1.35
C HIS A 183 -6.58 3.34 1.12
N ASN A 184 -6.31 4.60 0.83
CA ASN A 184 -7.34 5.59 0.51
C ASN A 184 -7.10 6.11 -0.92
N ALA A 185 -8.08 5.93 -1.79
CA ALA A 185 -8.10 6.53 -3.12
C ALA A 185 -9.17 7.62 -3.17
N LEU A 186 -8.77 8.84 -3.50
CA LEU A 186 -9.63 10.00 -3.62
C LEU A 186 -9.65 10.44 -5.07
N PHE A 187 -10.82 10.43 -5.70
CA PHE A 187 -11.00 10.95 -7.03
C PHE A 187 -11.71 12.29 -6.94
N SER A 188 -11.18 13.34 -7.58
CA SER A 188 -11.88 14.61 -7.73
C SER A 188 -12.65 14.64 -9.05
N GLY A 189 -13.80 15.31 -9.05
CA GLY A 189 -14.72 15.34 -10.18
C GLY A 189 -14.14 16.09 -11.36
N GLN A 190 -14.30 15.54 -12.57
CA GLN A 190 -14.30 16.39 -13.75
C GLN A 190 -15.52 17.31 -13.65
N GLU A 191 -15.30 18.61 -13.86
CA GLU A 191 -16.36 19.53 -14.20
C GLU A 191 -17.15 18.99 -15.39
N ILE A 192 -18.47 19.06 -15.27
CA ILE A 192 -19.42 18.80 -16.35
C ILE A 192 -19.13 19.85 -17.43
N CYS A 193 -18.54 19.44 -18.57
CA CYS A 193 -18.58 20.22 -19.79
C CYS A 193 -19.94 20.05 -20.48
#